data_AF-A0A1I1N9F5-F1
#
_entry.id   AF-A0A1I1N9F5-F1
#
_cell.length_a   1.000
_cell.length_b   1.000
_cell.length_c   1.000
_cell.angle_alpha   90.00
_cell.angle_beta   90.00
_cell.angle_gamma   90.00
#
_symmetry.space_group_name_H-M   'P 1'
#
loop_
_entity.id
_entity.type
_entity.pdbx_description
1 polymer ?
#
loop_
_entity_poly.entity_id
_entity_poly.type
_entity_poly.pdbx_seq_one_letter_code
_entity_poly.pdbx_strand_id
1 'polypeptide(L)'
;MGSPYNSLGVMYKLIILVVAFLFTISSCADEILWRVDKNAFAFCNQAKRSTCFVIVNNTSTDVSLIENKNVGKLGVTSKEKYNRIVTFPSKWQRTDDNGDLIIFTTQAWLNGQRYTTSGMVFVDKQGKYVHQ
;
A
#
# COMPACT_ATOMS: atom_id res chain seq x y z
N MET A 1 -60.21 -28.68 2.31
CA MET A 1 -59.04 -29.36 1.73
C MET A 1 -57.92 -28.33 1.61
N GLY A 2 -56.82 -28.56 2.32
CA GLY A 2 -55.74 -27.58 2.49
C GLY A 2 -54.89 -27.38 1.24
N SER A 3 -54.56 -26.12 0.96
CA SER A 3 -53.64 -25.73 -0.10
C SER A 3 -52.19 -25.88 0.37
N PRO A 4 -51.31 -26.61 -0.34
CA PRO A 4 -49.92 -26.81 0.05
C PRO A 4 -49.04 -25.79 -0.69
N TYR A 5 -48.90 -24.59 -0.16
CA TYR A 5 -47.93 -23.60 -0.67
C TYR A 5 -47.16 -22.93 0.46
N ASN A 6 -46.57 -23.73 1.35
CA ASN A 6 -45.63 -23.26 2.36
C ASN A 6 -44.36 -24.11 2.32
N SER A 7 -43.48 -23.88 1.34
CA SER A 7 -42.12 -24.43 1.41
C SER A 7 -41.06 -23.72 0.57
N LEU A 8 -41.41 -22.81 -0.35
CA LEU A 8 -40.42 -22.16 -1.22
C LEU A 8 -39.76 -20.89 -0.63
N GLY A 9 -40.34 -20.28 0.41
CA GLY A 9 -39.90 -18.96 0.90
C GLY A 9 -38.66 -18.94 1.81
N VAL A 10 -38.28 -20.09 2.37
CA VAL A 10 -37.23 -20.15 3.42
C VAL A 10 -35.85 -20.45 2.83
N MET A 11 -35.75 -21.27 1.78
CA MET A 11 -34.46 -21.65 1.17
C MET A 11 -33.76 -20.49 0.45
N TYR A 12 -34.51 -19.57 -0.17
CA TYR A 12 -33.93 -18.42 -0.88
C TYR A 12 -33.24 -17.41 0.05
N LYS A 13 -33.77 -17.21 1.27
CA LYS A 13 -33.22 -16.23 2.23
C LYS A 13 -31.88 -16.68 2.82
N LEU A 14 -31.63 -17.98 2.94
CA LEU A 14 -30.37 -18.53 3.45
C LEU A 14 -29.24 -18.46 2.43
N ILE A 15 -29.53 -18.63 1.13
CA ILE A 15 -28.52 -18.63 0.07
C ILE A 15 -27.92 -17.23 -0.14
N ILE A 16 -28.73 -16.17 -0.04
CA ILE A 16 -28.24 -14.79 -0.20
C ILE A 16 -27.26 -14.40 0.92
N LEU A 17 -27.46 -14.94 2.13
CA LEU A 17 -26.64 -14.59 3.29
C LEU A 17 -25.22 -15.19 3.22
N VAL A 18 -25.06 -16.33 2.53
CA VAL A 18 -23.75 -16.99 2.35
C VAL A 18 -22.92 -16.33 1.25
N VAL A 19 -23.55 -15.84 0.18
CA VAL A 19 -22.83 -15.20 -0.95
C VAL A 19 -22.28 -13.82 -0.57
N ALA A 20 -22.94 -13.09 0.34
CA ALA A 20 -22.47 -11.80 0.82
C ALA A 20 -21.24 -11.90 1.75
N PHE A 21 -20.96 -13.08 2.32
CA PHE A 21 -19.86 -13.27 3.27
C PHE A 21 -18.53 -13.63 2.59
N LEU A 22 -18.52 -13.89 1.28
CA LEU A 22 -17.33 -14.33 0.55
C LEU A 22 -16.46 -13.18 -0.01
N PHE A 23 -16.86 -11.92 0.19
CA PHE A 23 -16.20 -10.77 -0.44
C PHE A 23 -15.37 -9.86 0.49
N THR A 24 -14.96 -10.33 1.67
CA THR A 24 -14.12 -9.53 2.58
C THR A 24 -12.80 -10.22 2.90
N ILE A 25 -12.01 -10.49 1.86
CA ILE A 25 -10.56 -10.66 2.03
C ILE A 25 -9.87 -9.65 1.11
N SER A 26 -9.89 -8.38 1.52
CA SER A 26 -8.90 -7.42 1.04
C SER A 26 -7.55 -7.87 1.59
N SER A 27 -6.82 -8.60 0.75
CA SER A 27 -5.44 -9.01 1.01
C SER A 27 -4.60 -7.76 1.27
N CYS A 28 -4.20 -7.56 2.53
CA CYS A 28 -3.10 -6.66 2.88
C CYS A 28 -1.78 -7.37 2.53
N ALA A 29 -1.54 -7.64 1.24
CA ALA A 29 -0.21 -8.03 0.82
C ALA A 29 0.66 -6.77 0.86
N ASP A 30 1.76 -6.82 1.62
CA ASP A 30 2.84 -5.83 1.50
C ASP A 30 3.33 -5.90 0.04
N GLU A 31 2.85 -4.96 -0.78
CA GLU A 31 3.02 -5.06 -2.24
C GLU A 31 4.48 -4.78 -2.59
N ILE A 32 5.20 -5.83 -2.99
CA ILE A 32 6.58 -5.74 -3.45
C ILE A 32 6.55 -5.22 -4.90
N LEU A 33 7.15 -4.05 -5.11
CA LEU A 33 7.30 -3.45 -6.43
C LEU A 33 8.63 -3.86 -7.06
N TRP A 34 8.58 -4.80 -8.00
CA TRP A 34 9.74 -5.25 -8.76
C TRP A 34 10.12 -4.30 -9.90
N ARG A 35 11.42 -4.10 -10.11
CA ARG A 35 11.96 -3.54 -11.35
C ARG A 35 11.75 -4.54 -12.50
N VAL A 36 11.71 -4.04 -13.74
CA VAL A 36 11.39 -4.86 -14.93
C VAL A 36 12.38 -6.01 -15.10
N ASP A 37 13.66 -5.77 -14.87
CA ASP A 37 14.74 -6.75 -15.00
C ASP A 37 14.89 -7.71 -13.80
N LYS A 38 14.06 -7.54 -12.76
CA LYS A 38 14.06 -8.32 -11.51
C LYS A 38 15.35 -8.24 -10.68
N ASN A 39 16.27 -7.33 -10.99
CA ASN A 39 17.50 -7.13 -10.22
C ASN A 39 17.34 -6.12 -9.08
N ALA A 40 16.17 -5.48 -8.98
CA ALA A 40 15.82 -4.58 -7.90
C ALA A 40 14.33 -4.71 -7.53
N PHE A 41 14.01 -4.43 -6.28
CA PHE A 41 12.63 -4.33 -5.79
C PHE A 41 12.52 -3.36 -4.62
N ALA A 42 11.33 -2.80 -4.43
CA ALA A 42 11.00 -1.97 -3.30
C ALA A 42 9.80 -2.56 -2.56
N PHE A 43 9.75 -2.39 -1.25
CA PHE A 43 8.60 -2.83 -0.44
C PHE A 43 8.48 -1.97 0.81
N CYS A 44 7.31 -2.01 1.45
CA CYS A 44 7.12 -1.45 2.78
C CYS A 44 6.43 -2.48 3.65
N ASN A 45 6.90 -2.64 4.89
CA ASN A 45 6.24 -3.42 5.92
C ASN A 45 5.25 -2.52 6.66
N GLN A 46 3.95 -2.83 6.57
CA GLN A 46 2.85 -2.03 7.13
C GLN A 46 2.54 -2.37 8.61
N ALA A 47 3.57 -2.56 9.44
CA ALA A 47 3.40 -2.73 10.89
C ALA A 47 2.99 -1.41 11.58
N LYS A 48 3.19 -1.28 12.91
CA LYS A 48 2.86 -0.05 13.67
C LYS A 48 3.54 1.22 13.15
N ARG A 49 4.64 1.08 12.39
CA ARG A 49 5.29 2.14 11.62
C ARG A 49 5.62 1.56 10.25
N SER A 50 5.33 2.27 9.17
CA SER A 50 5.71 1.85 7.83
C SER A 50 7.23 1.91 7.72
N THR A 51 7.87 0.75 7.61
CA THR A 51 9.29 0.66 7.29
C THR A 51 9.43 0.29 5.83
N CYS A 52 10.07 1.15 5.05
CA CYS A 52 10.19 1.00 3.59
C CYS A 52 11.64 0.73 3.21
N PHE A 53 11.83 -0.21 2.28
CA PHE A 53 13.14 -0.61 1.77
C PHE A 53 13.18 -0.58 0.25
N VAL A 54 14.37 -0.30 -0.29
CA VAL A 54 14.72 -0.55 -1.68
C VAL A 54 15.92 -1.49 -1.69
N ILE A 55 15.82 -2.56 -2.47
CA ILE A 55 16.89 -3.55 -2.64
C ILE A 55 17.37 -3.48 -4.09
N VAL A 56 18.66 -3.19 -4.29
CA VAL A 56 19.34 -3.18 -5.59
C VAL A 56 20.63 -3.96 -5.46
N ASN A 57 20.85 -4.97 -6.32
CA ASN A 57 22.09 -5.78 -6.32
C ASN A 57 22.47 -6.30 -4.91
N ASN A 58 21.49 -6.82 -4.17
CA ASN A 58 21.60 -7.30 -2.78
C ASN A 58 21.92 -6.24 -1.71
N THR A 59 22.09 -4.98 -2.07
CA THR A 59 22.15 -3.87 -1.11
C THR A 59 20.73 -3.48 -0.71
N SER A 60 20.42 -3.58 0.58
CA SER A 60 19.17 -3.10 1.15
C SER A 60 19.34 -1.72 1.76
N THR A 61 18.45 -0.81 1.40
CA THR A 61 18.50 0.59 1.84
C THR A 61 17.16 0.97 2.46
N ASP A 62 17.21 1.45 3.70
CA ASP A 62 16.06 2.01 4.42
C ASP A 62 15.70 3.39 3.84
N VAL A 63 14.46 3.51 3.40
CA VAL A 63 13.88 4.73 2.80
C VAL A 63 12.64 5.20 3.54
N SER A 64 12.42 4.70 4.77
CA SER A 64 11.22 4.95 5.61
C SER A 64 10.97 6.44 5.90
N LEU A 65 12.00 7.28 5.79
CA LEU A 65 11.87 8.74 5.88
C LEU A 65 10.90 9.32 4.85
N ILE A 66 10.64 8.63 3.74
CA ILE A 66 9.71 9.07 2.70
C ILE A 66 8.29 9.27 3.23
N GLU A 67 7.82 8.43 4.17
CA GLU A 67 6.49 8.55 4.76
C GLU A 67 6.34 9.89 5.49
N ASN A 68 7.29 10.25 6.36
CA ASN A 68 7.23 11.50 7.12
C ASN A 68 7.20 12.71 6.19
N LYS A 69 7.97 12.66 5.11
CA LYS A 69 8.04 13.76 4.16
C LYS A 69 6.79 13.85 3.30
N ASN A 70 6.23 12.72 2.90
CA ASN A 70 4.94 12.65 2.23
C ASN A 70 3.82 13.20 3.12
N VAL A 71 3.71 12.74 4.37
CA VAL A 71 2.73 13.26 5.34
C VAL A 71 2.94 14.77 5.56
N GLY A 72 4.18 15.23 5.66
CA GLY A 72 4.51 16.65 5.77
C GLY A 72 3.96 17.48 4.61
N LYS A 73 4.02 16.97 3.37
CA LYS A 73 3.44 17.64 2.19
C LYS A 73 1.92 17.79 2.25
N LEU A 74 1.21 16.95 3.02
CA LEU A 74 -0.24 17.09 3.17
C LEU A 74 -0.61 18.38 3.91
N GLY A 75 0.23 18.82 4.86
CA GLY A 75 0.03 20.08 5.59
C GLY A 75 -1.25 20.17 6.44
N VAL A 76 -2.04 19.09 6.56
CA VAL A 76 -3.35 19.11 7.22
C VAL A 76 -3.23 19.06 8.75
N THR A 77 -2.38 18.18 9.27
CA THR A 77 -2.18 17.96 10.71
C THR A 77 -0.89 17.19 10.97
N SER A 78 -0.46 17.12 12.23
CA SER A 78 0.64 16.25 12.66
C SER A 78 0.31 14.77 12.42
N LYS A 79 1.36 13.97 12.19
CA LYS A 79 1.28 12.56 11.80
C LYS A 79 0.43 11.72 12.77
N GLU A 80 0.51 12.05 14.06
CA GLU A 80 -0.12 11.33 15.17
C GLU A 80 -1.64 11.48 15.20
N LYS A 81 -2.19 12.48 14.50
CA LYS A 81 -3.65 12.71 14.46
C LYS A 81 -4.34 11.91 13.35
N TYR A 82 -3.60 11.36 12.40
CA TYR A 82 -4.20 10.50 11.39
C TYR A 82 -4.60 9.16 12.03
N ASN A 83 -5.79 8.67 11.68
CA ASN A 83 -6.30 7.38 12.14
C ASN A 83 -5.48 6.21 11.58
N ARG A 84 -4.96 6.38 10.36
CA ARG A 84 -4.18 5.38 9.64
C ARG A 84 -3.28 6.09 8.64
N ILE A 85 -2.07 5.58 8.46
CA ILE A 85 -1.13 6.00 7.42
C ILE A 85 -0.58 4.72 6.79
N VAL A 86 -0.54 4.69 5.45
CA VAL A 86 -0.03 3.58 4.66
C VAL A 86 0.89 4.17 3.60
N THR A 87 2.15 3.74 3.58
CA THR A 87 3.11 4.15 2.54
C THR A 87 3.59 2.93 1.78
N PHE A 88 3.55 2.96 0.45
CA PHE A 88 3.95 1.84 -0.41
C PHE A 88 4.69 2.32 -1.67
N PRO A 89 5.61 1.53 -2.23
CA PRO A 89 6.22 1.83 -3.51
C PRO A 89 5.17 1.65 -4.61
N SER A 90 4.95 2.68 -5.43
CA SER A 90 3.90 2.66 -6.46
C SER A 90 4.43 2.59 -7.88
N LYS A 91 5.65 3.09 -8.14
CA LYS A 91 6.21 3.10 -9.50
C LYS A 91 7.74 3.24 -9.53
N TRP A 92 8.39 2.51 -10.43
CA TRP A 92 9.73 2.85 -10.91
C TRP A 92 9.59 3.96 -11.96
N GLN A 93 9.98 5.18 -11.62
CA GLN A 93 9.81 6.35 -12.51
C GLN A 93 10.94 6.45 -13.54
N ARG A 94 12.16 6.09 -13.14
CA ARG A 94 13.34 6.05 -14.01
C ARG A 94 14.31 4.99 -13.48
N THR A 95 14.92 4.26 -14.40
CA THR A 95 16.03 3.34 -14.16
C THR A 95 17.08 3.63 -15.22
N ASP A 96 18.28 4.00 -14.80
CA ASP A 96 19.43 4.19 -15.70
C ASP A 96 20.75 3.85 -15.01
N ASP A 97 21.87 4.01 -15.71
CA ASP A 97 23.21 3.64 -15.22
C ASP A 97 23.65 4.42 -13.97
N ASN A 98 22.98 5.54 -13.66
CA ASN A 98 23.26 6.33 -12.45
C ASN A 98 22.48 5.82 -11.24
N GLY A 99 21.37 5.10 -11.46
CA GLY A 99 20.54 4.54 -10.42
C GLY A 99 19.05 4.53 -10.74
N ASP A 100 18.26 4.37 -9.69
CA ASP A 100 16.82 4.21 -9.77
C ASP A 100 16.08 5.32 -9.03
N LEU A 101 15.06 5.86 -9.68
CA LEU A 101 14.11 6.80 -9.11
C LEU A 101 12.77 6.09 -8.90
N ILE A 102 12.39 5.92 -7.64
CA ILE A 102 11.17 5.21 -7.22
C ILE A 102 10.18 6.20 -6.62
N ILE A 103 8.92 6.08 -7.01
CA ILE A 103 7.80 6.81 -6.40
C ILE A 103 7.22 5.97 -5.28
N PHE A 104 7.12 6.57 -4.10
CA PHE A 104 6.38 6.05 -2.96
C PHE A 104 5.12 6.88 -2.76
N THR A 105 3.98 6.21 -2.69
CA THR A 105 2.68 6.82 -2.44
C THR A 105 2.30 6.61 -0.98
N THR A 106 1.80 7.66 -0.34
CA THR A 106 1.28 7.63 1.02
C THR A 106 -0.20 7.96 0.99
N GLN A 107 -1.00 7.10 1.62
CA GLN A 107 -2.40 7.34 1.92
C GLN A 107 -2.55 7.57 3.43
N ALA A 108 -3.26 8.63 3.80
CA ALA A 108 -3.49 9.00 5.20
C ALA A 108 -4.99 9.24 5.43
N TRP A 109 -5.54 8.71 6.53
CA TRP A 109 -6.95 8.84 6.86
C TRP A 109 -7.10 9.74 8.09
N LEU A 110 -7.94 10.78 7.98
CA LEU A 110 -8.29 11.68 9.07
C LEU A 110 -9.80 11.90 9.06
N ASN A 111 -10.47 11.59 10.17
CA ASN A 111 -11.91 11.78 10.36
C ASN A 111 -12.75 11.15 9.23
N GLY A 112 -12.35 9.97 8.76
CA GLY A 112 -13.03 9.25 7.67
C GLY A 112 -12.67 9.72 6.25
N GLN A 113 -11.94 10.83 6.10
CA GLN A 113 -11.46 11.30 4.80
C GLN A 113 -10.06 10.73 4.48
N ARG A 114 -9.88 10.26 3.24
CA ARG A 114 -8.58 9.79 2.74
C ARG A 114 -7.87 10.90 1.97
N TYR A 115 -6.60 11.10 2.32
CA TYR A 115 -5.65 11.99 1.66
C TYR A 115 -4.60 11.14 0.96
N THR A 116 -4.10 11.59 -0.18
CA THR A 116 -3.08 10.87 -0.96
C THR A 116 -2.01 11.84 -1.42
N THR A 117 -0.76 11.43 -1.29
CA THR A 117 0.42 12.19 -1.67
C THR A 117 1.50 11.23 -2.14
N SER A 118 2.51 11.73 -2.82
CA SER A 118 3.63 10.91 -3.29
C SER A 118 4.95 11.66 -3.19
N GLY A 119 6.02 10.89 -3.11
CA GLY A 119 7.38 11.39 -3.05
C GLY A 119 8.31 10.44 -3.76
N MET A 120 9.46 10.98 -4.15
CA MET A 120 10.47 10.23 -4.87
C MET A 120 11.61 9.87 -3.95
N VAL A 121 12.18 8.71 -4.20
CA VAL A 121 13.39 8.19 -3.58
C VAL A 121 14.35 7.86 -4.70
N PHE A 122 15.55 8.41 -4.64
CA PHE A 122 16.63 8.06 -5.56
C PHE A 122 17.65 7.19 -4.84
N VAL A 123 17.91 6.01 -5.39
CA VAL A 123 19.03 5.17 -5.00
C VAL A 123 20.02 5.12 -6.15
N ASP A 124 21.32 5.21 -5.85
CA ASP A 124 22.34 5.05 -6.90
C ASP A 124 22.41 3.60 -7.39
N LYS A 125 23.24 3.36 -8.41
CA LYS A 125 23.52 2.01 -8.94
C LYS A 125 24.09 1.00 -7.92
N GLN A 126 24.57 1.44 -6.76
CA GLN A 126 24.98 0.56 -5.65
C GLN A 126 23.82 0.26 -4.69
N GLY A 127 22.64 0.84 -4.94
CA GLY A 127 21.47 0.76 -4.08
C GLY A 127 21.51 1.73 -2.92
N LYS A 128 22.49 2.63 -2.82
CA LYS A 128 22.62 3.56 -1.70
C LYS A 128 21.67 4.74 -1.88
N TYR A 129 21.04 5.19 -0.79
CA TYR A 129 20.20 6.37 -0.80
C TYR A 129 21.06 7.63 -1.01
N VAL A 130 20.85 8.32 -2.14
CA VAL A 130 21.64 9.52 -2.52
C VAL A 130 20.81 10.79 -2.35
N HIS A 131 20.13 10.91 -1.22
CA HIS A 131 19.44 12.13 -0.80
C HIS A 131 18.06 12.35 -1.44
N GLN A 132 17.40 13.43 -1.00
CA GLN A 132 16.04 13.80 -1.33
C GLN A 132 15.95 15.30 -1.58
#